data_AF-A0A6A6EWP6-F1
#
_entry.id   AF-A0A6A6EWP6-F1
#
_cell.length_a   1.000
_cell.length_b   1.000
_cell.length_c   1.000
_cell.angle_alpha   90.00
_cell.angle_beta   90.00
_cell.angle_gamma   90.00
#
_symmetry.space_group_name_H-M   'P 1'
#
loop_
_entity.id
_entity.type
_entity.pdbx_description
1 polymer ?
#
loop_
_entity_poly.entity_id
_entity_poly.type
_entity_poly.pdbx_seq_one_letter_code
_entity_poly.pdbx_strand_id
1 'polypeptide(L)'
;MFNFGASVHHDSQKERVPPSRPIPVTFPSLTPPEPSLKKLPSVWCEGDSPGIPPRFLSLKKPSDVSLDTLAALNVSFEPQCDFETLLSSASKDGQQYLPPKSWLEAPEQSEPEASPSSEPRISLLSNGRSAPDRKEFYTRAKELFFKNEDAFANLTRKANPGQAPLRLAHFRRFWEGLDNMAYYWDTSLDEYLPPKLEDTINSDDTIPKSASENDNGTANSNGAEFNAMNDEEPRKKAKMAAESNESITLSINSLGFGSTPARPTSISSSKALPARAAPPKVPWIASMEPTSSKPVDLSKGSYRGYRIGNGAEMPDPYRLETVRAFLEPIAWAFGVTFAPHRRPPVLCLERVRFPVRMNAVAWRGPADRMKARQGWLEGPVLGVQCRPETNFGTNGSPQAEAALDAVRELGGMLLLAQERAREGKTERKAGEGKWWTTKPRWGGGPGGEVGEATGASDAPAQETTPKPEEKPARPRLVSKDRRRPSPAEIWKVLKPGNPLWDPKIVYEAIGKDRSVEWDEVFMVSSLNHHISIVKLRVHLLYMQYLTDGILPENMPSDYSWSSPSLQRTRWYDLFNVDDRTEAMRGMWGVMAYLMRSQERSDVAMKPS
;
A
#
# COMPACT_ATOMS: atom_id res chain seq x y z
N MET A 1 13.90 -22.48 -7.68
CA MET A 1 14.59 -21.19 -7.43
C MET A 1 14.53 -20.42 -8.73
N PHE A 2 13.93 -19.23 -8.75
CA PHE A 2 13.99 -18.34 -9.90
C PHE A 2 14.97 -17.21 -9.56
N ASN A 3 16.06 -17.09 -10.33
CA ASN A 3 16.89 -15.89 -10.27
C ASN A 3 16.09 -14.75 -10.89
N PHE A 4 15.63 -13.81 -10.07
CA PHE A 4 15.23 -12.50 -10.58
C PHE A 4 16.48 -11.75 -11.04
N GLY A 5 16.33 -11.02 -12.14
CA GLY A 5 17.42 -10.62 -13.03
C GLY A 5 18.59 -9.90 -12.36
N ALA A 6 19.76 -10.04 -12.99
CA ALA A 6 20.81 -9.05 -12.85
C ALA A 6 20.24 -7.69 -13.28
N SER A 7 20.33 -6.68 -12.40
CA SER A 7 20.01 -5.31 -12.76
C SER A 7 20.89 -4.89 -13.94
N VAL A 8 20.27 -4.47 -15.04
CA VAL A 8 20.98 -3.90 -16.19
C VAL A 8 21.37 -2.48 -15.79
N HIS A 9 22.48 -2.33 -15.06
CA HIS A 9 22.97 -1.03 -14.66
C HIS A 9 23.36 -0.21 -15.88
N HIS A 10 22.53 0.79 -16.19
CA HIS A 10 22.83 1.78 -17.21
C HIS A 10 24.06 2.59 -16.80
N ASP A 11 25.01 2.73 -17.73
CA ASP A 11 26.15 3.62 -17.58
C ASP A 11 25.65 5.07 -17.66
N SER A 12 25.81 5.84 -16.58
CA SER A 12 25.35 7.23 -16.51
C SER A 12 26.12 8.15 -17.45
N GLN A 13 27.32 7.78 -17.91
CA GLN A 13 28.10 8.56 -18.87
C GLN A 13 27.72 8.28 -20.33
N LYS A 14 26.99 7.18 -20.59
CA LYS A 14 26.62 6.79 -21.95
C LYS A 14 25.40 7.57 -22.44
N GLU A 15 25.61 8.30 -23.54
CA GLU A 15 24.57 9.02 -24.25
C GLU A 15 23.48 8.07 -24.79
N ARG A 16 22.20 8.41 -24.54
CA ARG A 16 21.03 7.61 -24.92
C ARG A 16 19.79 8.47 -25.18
N VAL A 17 18.70 7.84 -25.61
CA VAL A 17 17.38 8.49 -25.77
C VAL A 17 16.92 9.08 -24.41
N PRO A 18 16.40 10.32 -24.37
CA PRO A 18 15.97 10.96 -23.14
C PRO A 18 14.81 10.21 -22.47
N PRO A 19 14.89 9.95 -21.14
CA PRO A 19 13.76 9.45 -20.38
C PRO A 19 12.72 10.55 -20.21
N SER A 20 11.50 10.14 -19.88
CA SER A 20 10.43 11.06 -19.47
C SER A 20 10.91 12.06 -18.42
N ARG A 21 10.40 13.29 -18.53
CA ARG A 21 10.79 14.39 -17.64
C ARG A 21 10.56 14.04 -16.18
N PRO A 22 11.44 14.50 -15.27
CA PRO A 22 11.30 14.19 -13.85
C PRO A 22 10.01 14.81 -13.33
N ILE A 23 9.31 14.08 -12.48
CA ILE A 23 8.09 14.53 -11.84
C ILE A 23 8.48 15.19 -10.51
N PRO A 24 8.03 16.42 -10.21
CA PRO A 24 8.31 17.05 -8.92
C PRO A 24 7.64 16.24 -7.81
N VAL A 25 8.37 16.01 -6.72
CA VAL A 25 7.81 15.37 -5.51
C VAL A 25 6.68 16.24 -4.97
N THR A 26 5.47 15.69 -4.95
CA THR A 26 4.27 16.33 -4.40
C THR A 26 3.63 15.43 -3.35
N PHE A 27 2.91 16.05 -2.41
CA PHE A 27 2.20 15.38 -1.33
C PHE A 27 0.76 15.88 -1.25
N PRO A 28 -0.19 15.06 -0.74
CA PRO A 28 -1.56 15.49 -0.50
C PRO A 28 -1.57 16.66 0.49
N SER A 29 -2.18 17.77 0.08
CA SER A 29 -2.48 18.91 0.95
C SER A 29 -3.99 18.97 1.12
N LEU A 30 -4.46 18.66 2.32
CA LEU A 30 -5.87 18.60 2.69
C LEU A 30 -6.15 19.70 3.70
N THR A 31 -7.13 20.57 3.41
CA THR A 31 -7.84 21.31 4.47
C THR A 31 -8.92 20.37 5.04
N PRO A 32 -8.77 19.80 6.25
CA PRO A 32 -9.72 18.83 6.77
C PRO A 32 -11.05 19.48 7.17
N PRO A 33 -12.18 18.74 7.14
CA PRO A 33 -13.43 19.21 7.72
C PRO A 33 -13.32 19.34 9.25
N GLU A 34 -14.02 20.29 9.85
CA GLU A 34 -14.06 20.44 11.32
C GLU A 34 -14.82 19.25 11.97
N PRO A 35 -14.26 18.63 13.03
CA PRO A 35 -14.90 17.53 13.73
C PRO A 35 -16.06 18.00 14.63
N SER A 36 -17.12 17.20 14.70
CA SER A 36 -18.23 17.38 15.63
C SER A 36 -17.85 16.87 17.01
N LEU A 37 -17.37 17.77 17.88
CA LEU A 37 -16.91 17.46 19.25
C LEU A 37 -17.92 17.80 20.37
N LYS A 38 -19.06 18.43 20.04
CA LYS A 38 -20.08 18.86 21.02
C LYS A 38 -21.42 18.11 20.88
N LYS A 39 -21.59 17.35 19.80
CA LYS A 39 -22.75 16.52 19.46
C LYS A 39 -22.29 15.47 18.45
N LEU A 40 -23.08 14.42 18.25
CA LEU A 40 -22.86 13.51 17.13
C LEU A 40 -23.06 14.23 15.77
N PRO A 41 -22.37 13.77 14.70
CA PRO A 41 -22.66 14.21 13.35
C PRO A 41 -24.13 13.96 12.99
N SER A 42 -24.80 14.95 12.38
CA SER A 42 -26.21 14.80 11.94
C SER A 42 -26.38 13.63 10.98
N VAL A 43 -25.42 13.40 10.09
CA VAL A 43 -25.36 12.24 9.16
C VAL A 43 -25.49 10.89 9.88
N TRP A 44 -25.13 10.78 11.16
CA TRP A 44 -25.24 9.53 11.93
C TRP A 44 -26.61 9.31 12.59
N CYS A 45 -27.41 10.37 12.74
CA CYS A 45 -28.63 10.35 13.57
C CYS A 45 -29.90 10.82 12.84
N GLU A 46 -29.75 11.59 11.77
CA GLU A 46 -30.83 12.33 11.09
C GLU A 46 -30.98 11.86 9.62
N GLY A 47 -32.21 11.92 9.09
CA GLY A 47 -32.55 11.59 7.69
C GLY A 47 -33.11 10.18 7.47
N ASP A 48 -33.52 9.89 6.23
CA ASP A 48 -34.22 8.63 5.84
C ASP A 48 -33.32 7.38 5.85
N SER A 49 -32.00 7.57 5.93
CA SER A 49 -30.99 6.52 6.00
C SER A 49 -29.78 7.06 6.77
N PRO A 50 -29.85 7.11 8.11
CA PRO A 50 -28.77 7.61 8.93
C PRO A 50 -27.58 6.63 8.94
N GLY A 51 -26.39 7.16 9.20
CA GLY A 51 -25.15 6.41 9.35
C GLY A 51 -24.12 6.69 8.25
N ILE A 52 -22.94 6.10 8.42
CA ILE A 52 -21.81 6.21 7.48
C ILE A 52 -22.07 5.46 6.14
N PRO A 53 -22.61 4.22 6.11
CA PRO A 53 -22.66 3.42 4.89
C PRO A 53 -23.38 4.06 3.70
N PRO A 54 -24.53 4.76 3.83
CA PRO A 54 -25.23 5.38 2.70
C PRO A 54 -24.36 6.35 1.88
N ARG A 55 -23.53 7.18 2.53
CA ARG A 55 -22.62 8.09 1.83
C ARG A 55 -21.58 7.33 1.02
N PHE A 56 -21.01 6.25 1.58
CA PHE A 56 -20.01 5.43 0.89
C PHE A 56 -20.61 4.59 -0.24
N LEU A 57 -21.85 4.10 -0.09
CA LEU A 57 -22.58 3.35 -1.12
C LEU A 57 -23.02 4.22 -2.32
N SER A 58 -23.13 5.55 -2.13
CA SER A 58 -23.43 6.47 -3.24
C SER A 58 -22.24 6.72 -4.20
N LEU A 59 -21.02 6.37 -3.79
CA LEU A 59 -19.79 6.60 -4.56
C LEU A 59 -19.71 5.59 -5.71
N LYS A 60 -19.58 6.07 -6.96
CA LYS A 60 -19.50 5.25 -8.17
C LYS A 60 -18.09 5.23 -8.76
N LYS A 61 -17.31 6.29 -8.55
CA LYS A 61 -15.91 6.45 -9.02
C LYS A 61 -15.06 7.16 -7.96
N PRO A 62 -13.72 7.03 -8.00
CA PRO A 62 -12.84 7.64 -7.00
C PRO A 62 -12.98 9.17 -6.88
N SER A 63 -13.33 9.86 -7.96
CA SER A 63 -13.56 11.31 -7.97
C SER A 63 -14.89 11.78 -7.38
N ASP A 64 -15.76 10.86 -6.91
CA ASP A 64 -16.93 11.21 -6.10
C ASP A 64 -16.56 11.44 -4.62
N VAL A 65 -15.34 11.03 -4.21
CA VAL A 65 -14.85 11.28 -2.84
C VAL A 65 -14.62 12.77 -2.63
N SER A 66 -15.23 13.28 -1.57
CA SER A 66 -15.38 14.70 -1.26
C SER A 66 -15.16 14.94 0.24
N LEU A 67 -15.04 16.21 0.65
CA LEU A 67 -14.83 16.54 2.07
C LEU A 67 -15.98 16.09 2.97
N ASP A 68 -17.22 16.07 2.49
CA ASP A 68 -18.32 15.49 3.25
C ASP A 68 -18.13 13.98 3.51
N THR A 69 -17.47 13.24 2.60
CA THR A 69 -17.19 11.81 2.79
C THR A 69 -16.19 11.61 3.93
N LEU A 70 -15.25 12.55 4.12
CA LEU A 70 -14.39 12.61 5.31
C LEU A 70 -15.14 13.09 6.55
N ALA A 71 -16.00 14.11 6.42
CA ALA A 71 -16.80 14.63 7.53
C ALA A 71 -17.76 13.57 8.10
N ALA A 72 -18.29 12.68 7.25
CA ALA A 72 -19.07 11.53 7.67
C ALA A 72 -18.30 10.53 8.57
N LEU A 73 -16.96 10.51 8.53
CA LEU A 73 -16.14 9.73 9.46
C LEU A 73 -15.83 10.48 10.77
N ASN A 74 -16.15 11.78 10.87
CA ASN A 74 -15.93 12.62 12.05
C ASN A 74 -14.50 12.60 12.64
N VAL A 75 -13.47 12.45 11.81
CA VAL A 75 -12.08 12.36 12.26
C VAL A 75 -11.50 13.75 12.57
N SER A 76 -10.90 13.90 13.74
CA SER A 76 -10.05 15.05 14.10
C SER A 76 -8.67 14.89 13.45
N PHE A 77 -8.29 15.82 12.57
CA PHE A 77 -6.97 15.86 11.95
C PHE A 77 -6.06 16.80 12.74
N GLU A 78 -5.07 16.25 13.43
CA GLU A 78 -4.12 17.04 14.20
C GLU A 78 -3.04 17.66 13.29
N PRO A 79 -2.40 18.75 13.73
CA PRO A 79 -1.20 19.27 13.07
C PRO A 79 -0.09 18.22 12.95
N GLN A 80 0.68 18.34 11.87
CA GLN A 80 1.90 17.54 11.65
C GLN A 80 2.88 17.73 12.82
N CYS A 81 3.47 16.65 13.31
CA CYS A 81 4.31 16.63 14.51
C CYS A 81 5.64 15.87 14.32
N ASP A 82 6.52 15.93 15.32
CA ASP A 82 7.75 15.15 15.40
C ASP A 82 7.54 13.82 16.15
N PHE A 83 8.55 12.95 16.16
CA PHE A 83 8.48 11.66 16.84
C PHE A 83 8.33 11.80 18.36
N GLU A 84 8.97 12.81 18.95
CA GLU A 84 8.87 13.19 20.35
C GLU A 84 7.40 13.45 20.73
N THR A 85 6.67 14.29 19.97
CA THR A 85 5.26 14.61 20.22
C THR A 85 4.34 13.43 19.91
N LEU A 86 4.58 12.71 18.81
CA LEU A 86 3.81 11.53 18.39
C LEU A 86 3.82 10.43 19.45
N LEU A 87 4.97 10.21 20.11
CA LEU A 87 5.15 9.20 21.15
C LEU A 87 4.86 9.72 22.56
N SER A 88 5.04 11.01 22.86
CA SER A 88 4.67 11.57 24.17
C SER A 88 3.15 11.63 24.36
N SER A 89 2.41 11.88 23.29
CA SER A 89 0.93 11.75 23.32
C SER A 89 0.44 10.30 23.44
N ALA A 90 1.33 9.31 23.29
CA ALA A 90 1.05 7.88 23.42
C ALA A 90 1.53 7.29 24.77
N SER A 91 2.66 7.76 25.28
CA SER A 91 3.25 7.33 26.55
C SER A 91 2.64 8.09 27.73
N LYS A 92 1.75 7.41 28.47
CA LYS A 92 1.23 7.93 29.75
C LYS A 92 2.08 7.56 30.96
N ASP A 93 2.93 6.55 30.81
CA ASP A 93 3.76 5.97 31.89
C ASP A 93 4.99 6.84 32.22
N GLY A 94 5.12 8.01 31.60
CA GLY A 94 6.30 8.89 31.69
C GLY A 94 7.57 8.32 31.04
N GLN A 95 7.52 7.10 30.50
CA GLN A 95 8.66 6.44 29.86
C GLN A 95 8.89 6.97 28.44
N GLN A 96 10.15 7.29 28.13
CA GLN A 96 10.56 7.70 26.79
C GLN A 96 10.99 6.47 25.97
N TYR A 97 10.16 6.06 25.02
CA TYR A 97 10.46 4.92 24.12
C TYR A 97 11.34 5.29 22.94
N LEU A 98 11.41 6.58 22.59
CA LEU A 98 12.21 7.10 21.49
C LEU A 98 13.69 7.17 21.91
N PRO A 99 14.62 6.51 21.19
CA PRO A 99 16.05 6.57 21.52
C PRO A 99 16.57 8.03 21.60
N PRO A 100 17.48 8.36 22.54
CA PRO A 100 18.20 9.62 22.53
C PRO A 100 18.94 9.84 21.19
N LYS A 101 19.11 11.10 20.76
CA LYS A 101 19.84 11.39 19.50
C LYS A 101 21.31 10.92 19.55
N SER A 102 21.94 10.88 20.72
CA SER A 102 23.29 10.33 20.92
C SER A 102 23.42 8.83 20.62
N TRP A 103 22.31 8.08 20.47
CA TRP A 103 22.37 6.69 19.97
C TRP A 103 22.73 6.61 18.48
N LEU A 104 22.60 7.71 17.72
CA LEU A 104 23.08 7.83 16.34
C LEU A 104 24.61 8.00 16.26
N GLU A 105 25.25 8.42 17.36
CA GLU A 105 26.69 8.58 17.46
C GLU A 105 27.37 7.25 17.83
N ALA A 106 28.64 7.10 17.44
CA ALA A 106 29.41 5.92 17.77
C ALA A 106 29.53 5.75 19.30
N PRO A 107 29.23 4.57 19.86
CA PRO A 107 29.45 4.33 21.28
C PRO A 107 30.95 4.41 21.58
N GLU A 108 31.32 5.25 22.54
CA GLU A 108 32.70 5.35 23.00
C GLU A 108 33.14 4.03 23.62
N GLN A 109 34.40 3.62 23.40
CA GLN A 109 34.95 2.37 23.94
C GLN A 109 35.10 2.39 25.48
N SER A 110 34.78 3.52 26.10
CA SER A 110 34.94 3.83 27.52
C SER A 110 33.67 4.43 28.15
N GLU A 111 32.47 4.19 27.60
CA GLU A 111 31.27 4.34 28.41
C GLU A 111 31.34 3.31 29.55
N PRO A 112 31.26 3.72 30.82
CA PRO A 112 31.26 2.76 31.92
C PRO A 112 30.01 1.87 31.77
N GLU A 113 30.22 0.56 31.82
CA GLU A 113 29.13 -0.37 32.13
C GLU A 113 28.41 0.16 33.38
N ALA A 114 27.07 0.17 33.34
CA ALA A 114 26.25 0.84 34.35
C ALA A 114 26.73 0.50 35.77
N SER A 115 26.88 1.54 36.59
CA SER A 115 27.48 1.48 37.94
C SER A 115 27.11 0.18 38.68
N PRO A 116 28.09 -0.58 39.23
CA PRO A 116 27.86 -1.94 39.75
C PRO A 116 26.95 -2.03 41.00
N SER A 117 26.40 -0.90 41.44
CA SER A 117 25.37 -0.77 42.49
C SER A 117 23.94 -0.91 41.96
N SER A 118 23.71 -0.98 40.64
CA SER A 118 22.42 -1.27 40.04
C SER A 118 22.47 -2.57 39.23
N GLU A 119 21.75 -3.60 39.70
CA GLU A 119 21.50 -4.80 38.90
C GLU A 119 20.94 -4.39 37.52
N PRO A 120 21.42 -4.97 36.41
CA PRO A 120 20.89 -4.65 35.09
C PRO A 120 19.45 -5.17 35.01
N ARG A 121 18.49 -4.27 35.22
CA ARG A 121 17.06 -4.55 35.01
C ARG A 121 16.84 -4.81 33.52
N ILE A 122 16.93 -6.08 33.12
CA ILE A 122 16.65 -6.52 31.77
C ILE A 122 15.17 -6.23 31.48
N SER A 123 14.93 -5.13 30.76
CA SER A 123 13.59 -4.81 30.27
C SER A 123 13.19 -5.87 29.24
N LEU A 124 12.08 -6.55 29.50
CA LEU A 124 11.52 -7.54 28.58
C LEU A 124 10.43 -6.87 27.71
N LEU A 125 10.37 -7.30 26.45
CA LEU A 125 9.30 -7.01 25.51
C LEU A 125 8.08 -7.90 25.80
N SER A 126 6.92 -7.57 25.20
CA SER A 126 5.68 -8.37 25.30
C SER A 126 5.78 -9.81 24.76
N ASN A 127 6.82 -10.13 23.98
CA ASN A 127 7.14 -11.51 23.54
C ASN A 127 8.16 -12.23 24.44
N GLY A 128 8.56 -11.64 25.58
CA GLY A 128 9.54 -12.21 26.51
C GLY A 128 11.00 -12.15 26.04
N ARG A 129 11.30 -11.48 24.92
CA ARG A 129 12.69 -11.17 24.54
C ARG A 129 13.19 -9.95 25.33
N SER A 130 14.50 -9.86 25.55
CA SER A 130 15.12 -8.61 26.01
C SER A 130 14.85 -7.48 25.03
N ALA A 131 14.64 -6.26 25.54
CA ALA A 131 14.54 -5.06 24.73
C ALA A 131 15.90 -4.76 24.05
N PRO A 132 15.91 -4.37 22.76
CA PRO A 132 17.14 -3.98 22.05
C PRO A 132 17.88 -2.81 22.72
N ASP A 133 19.20 -2.91 22.80
CA ASP A 133 20.08 -1.91 23.44
C ASP A 133 20.65 -0.87 22.44
N ARG A 134 21.44 0.09 22.95
CA ARG A 134 22.14 1.09 22.12
C ARG A 134 23.06 0.45 21.08
N LYS A 135 23.70 -0.67 21.42
CA LYS A 135 24.64 -1.37 20.54
C LYS A 135 23.90 -2.02 19.37
N GLU A 136 22.74 -2.62 19.61
CA GLU A 136 21.89 -3.21 18.60
C GLU A 136 21.27 -2.14 17.68
N PHE A 137 20.86 -1.00 18.26
CA PHE A 137 20.44 0.20 17.53
C PHE A 137 21.55 0.71 16.60
N TYR A 138 22.71 1.08 17.17
CA TYR A 138 23.79 1.71 16.42
C TYR A 138 24.38 0.78 15.34
N THR A 139 24.45 -0.52 15.62
CA THR A 139 24.91 -1.53 14.66
C THR A 139 24.06 -1.55 13.38
N ARG A 140 22.77 -1.21 13.48
CA ARG A 140 21.86 -1.04 12.35
C ARG A 140 21.92 0.39 11.79
N ALA A 141 21.77 1.40 12.64
CA ALA A 141 21.71 2.82 12.23
C ALA A 141 22.95 3.24 11.43
N LYS A 142 24.14 2.73 11.78
CA LYS A 142 25.39 3.08 11.08
C LYS A 142 25.41 2.73 9.59
N GLU A 143 24.64 1.72 9.16
CA GLU A 143 24.55 1.35 7.74
C GLU A 143 23.73 2.37 6.93
N LEU A 144 22.98 3.26 7.59
CA LEU A 144 22.15 4.29 6.94
C LEU A 144 22.90 5.62 6.77
N PHE A 145 24.05 5.84 7.41
CA PHE A 145 24.89 7.02 7.20
C PHE A 145 25.71 6.98 5.90
N PHE A 146 25.80 5.82 5.24
CA PHE A 146 26.52 5.73 3.96
C PHE A 146 25.86 6.62 2.90
N LYS A 147 26.66 7.27 2.05
CA LYS A 147 26.12 8.01 0.92
C LYS A 147 25.51 7.07 -0.10
N ASN A 148 24.58 7.58 -0.88
CA ASN A 148 23.85 6.78 -1.87
C ASN A 148 24.82 6.26 -2.94
N GLU A 149 25.73 7.09 -3.44
CA GLU A 149 26.70 6.69 -4.48
C GLU A 149 27.63 5.58 -3.97
N ASP A 150 28.16 5.74 -2.75
CA ASP A 150 29.07 4.76 -2.13
C ASP A 150 28.36 3.41 -1.89
N ALA A 151 27.09 3.43 -1.47
CA ALA A 151 26.27 2.23 -1.27
C ALA A 151 25.95 1.52 -2.60
N PHE A 152 25.54 2.25 -3.64
CA PHE A 152 25.24 1.68 -4.96
C PHE A 152 26.50 1.12 -5.66
N ALA A 153 27.64 1.82 -5.52
CA ALA A 153 28.94 1.33 -5.99
C ALA A 153 29.36 0.03 -5.28
N ASN A 154 29.08 -0.09 -3.97
CA ASN A 154 29.33 -1.32 -3.22
C ASN A 154 28.48 -2.51 -3.70
N LEU A 155 27.18 -2.29 -3.94
CA LEU A 155 26.27 -3.33 -4.44
C LEU A 155 26.71 -3.88 -5.80
N THR A 156 27.10 -2.99 -6.71
CA THR A 156 27.55 -3.33 -8.07
C THR A 156 28.98 -3.86 -8.14
N ARG A 157 29.71 -3.90 -7.00
CA ARG A 157 31.14 -4.23 -6.90
C ARG A 157 32.06 -3.32 -7.74
N LYS A 158 31.56 -2.15 -8.18
CA LYS A 158 32.34 -1.08 -8.83
C LYS A 158 32.99 -0.21 -7.76
N ALA A 159 33.75 -0.82 -6.86
CA ALA A 159 34.30 -0.14 -5.69
C ALA A 159 35.24 1.01 -6.09
N ASN A 160 35.08 2.17 -5.45
CA ASN A 160 35.98 3.31 -5.63
C ASN A 160 37.43 2.91 -5.26
N PRO A 161 38.43 3.19 -6.12
CA PRO A 161 39.81 2.80 -5.86
C PRO A 161 40.33 3.47 -4.59
N GLY A 162 40.77 2.65 -3.63
CA GLY A 162 41.33 3.11 -2.35
C GLY A 162 40.38 3.12 -1.15
N GLN A 163 39.08 2.84 -1.33
CA GLN A 163 38.13 2.72 -0.21
C GLN A 163 37.91 1.25 0.20
N ALA A 164 37.85 0.99 1.50
CA ALA A 164 37.46 -0.32 2.03
C ALA A 164 35.98 -0.61 1.70
N PRO A 165 35.61 -1.85 1.35
CA PRO A 165 34.24 -2.17 0.98
C PRO A 165 33.30 -1.98 2.18
N LEU A 166 32.26 -1.15 1.98
CA LEU A 166 31.18 -0.97 2.94
C LEU A 166 30.53 -2.31 3.31
N ARG A 167 30.20 -2.48 4.59
CA ARG A 167 29.56 -3.69 5.12
C ARG A 167 28.06 -3.45 5.29
N LEU A 168 27.30 -3.81 4.27
CA LEU A 168 25.83 -3.82 4.28
C LEU A 168 25.34 -5.18 4.84
N ALA A 169 25.15 -5.28 6.16
CA ALA A 169 24.75 -6.54 6.80
C ALA A 169 23.24 -6.63 7.04
N HIS A 170 22.61 -5.53 7.49
CA HIS A 170 21.20 -5.45 7.83
C HIS A 170 20.38 -4.85 6.69
N PHE A 171 20.86 -3.76 6.10
CA PHE A 171 20.12 -2.94 5.14
C PHE A 171 20.47 -3.23 3.67
N ARG A 172 21.13 -4.35 3.37
CA ARG A 172 21.50 -4.69 1.98
C ARG A 172 20.31 -4.60 1.01
N ARG A 173 19.17 -5.20 1.37
CA ARG A 173 17.94 -5.16 0.56
C ARG A 173 17.32 -3.77 0.45
N PHE A 174 17.49 -2.93 1.47
CA PHE A 174 17.05 -1.53 1.42
C PHE A 174 17.86 -0.76 0.39
N TRP A 175 19.19 -0.93 0.39
CA TRP A 175 20.07 -0.32 -0.60
C TRP A 175 19.79 -0.84 -2.01
N GLU A 176 19.57 -2.15 -2.19
CA GLU A 176 19.15 -2.74 -3.48
C GLU A 176 17.80 -2.16 -3.96
N GLY A 177 16.85 -1.92 -3.05
CA GLY A 177 15.58 -1.25 -3.37
C GLY A 177 15.74 0.23 -3.72
N LEU A 178 16.57 0.96 -2.97
CA LEU A 178 16.81 2.39 -3.17
C LEU A 178 17.54 2.66 -4.50
N ASP A 179 18.50 1.82 -4.87
CA ASP A 179 19.18 1.80 -6.18
C ASP A 179 18.16 1.58 -7.31
N ASN A 180 17.28 0.58 -7.17
CA ASN A 180 16.17 0.34 -8.10
C ASN A 180 15.20 1.55 -8.23
N MET A 181 15.01 2.33 -7.18
CA MET A 181 14.20 3.55 -7.21
C MET A 181 14.95 4.77 -7.78
N ALA A 182 16.28 4.81 -7.67
CA ALA A 182 17.11 5.91 -8.18
C ALA A 182 16.91 6.09 -9.70
N TYR A 183 16.74 4.98 -10.42
CA TYR A 183 16.39 4.93 -11.85
C TYR A 183 15.13 5.70 -12.28
N TYR A 184 14.31 6.17 -11.35
CA TYR A 184 13.07 6.91 -11.63
C TYR A 184 12.96 8.25 -10.89
N TRP A 185 13.75 8.44 -9.83
CA TRP A 185 13.64 9.58 -8.92
C TRP A 185 14.92 10.40 -8.75
N ASP A 186 16.10 9.82 -8.96
CA ASP A 186 17.36 10.53 -8.75
C ASP A 186 17.71 11.41 -9.95
N THR A 187 17.58 12.72 -9.78
CA THR A 187 17.89 13.73 -10.81
C THR A 187 19.31 14.30 -10.67
N SER A 188 20.15 13.80 -9.76
CA SER A 188 21.46 14.40 -9.44
C SER A 188 22.43 14.43 -10.62
N LEU A 189 22.36 13.43 -11.51
CA LEU A 189 23.19 13.31 -12.72
C LEU A 189 22.40 13.53 -14.02
N ASP A 190 21.23 14.16 -13.99
CA ASP A 190 20.41 14.40 -15.19
C ASP A 190 21.05 15.43 -16.12
N GLU A 191 21.50 15.01 -17.30
CA GLU A 191 21.98 15.88 -18.37
C GLU A 191 21.13 15.66 -19.63
N TYR A 192 20.33 16.66 -20.00
CA TYR A 192 19.54 16.67 -21.25
C TYR A 192 20.25 17.51 -22.31
N LEU A 193 20.80 16.86 -23.32
CA LEU A 193 21.56 17.45 -24.42
C LEU A 193 20.64 17.81 -25.59
N PRO A 194 20.91 18.90 -26.34
CA PRO A 194 20.13 19.24 -27.53
C PRO A 194 20.35 18.22 -28.68
N PRO A 195 19.44 18.16 -29.67
CA PRO A 195 19.64 17.36 -30.87
C PRO A 195 20.94 17.75 -31.59
N LYS A 196 21.69 16.77 -32.10
CA LYS A 196 22.88 17.04 -32.92
C LYS A 196 22.43 17.59 -34.27
N LEU A 197 22.99 18.73 -34.67
CA LEU A 197 22.57 19.48 -35.88
C LEU A 197 22.75 18.68 -37.19
N GLU A 198 23.60 17.67 -37.20
CA GLU A 198 23.97 16.88 -38.38
C GLU A 198 22.80 16.04 -38.94
N ASP A 199 21.84 15.63 -38.10
CA ASP A 199 20.66 14.85 -38.53
C ASP A 199 19.59 15.71 -39.23
N THR A 200 19.70 17.05 -39.16
CA THR A 200 18.70 17.98 -39.72
C THR A 200 18.85 18.24 -41.23
N ILE A 201 19.94 17.78 -41.86
CA ILE A 201 20.27 18.09 -43.26
C ILE A 201 19.67 17.08 -44.25
N ASN A 202 19.27 15.89 -43.79
CA ASN A 202 18.77 14.79 -44.64
C ASN A 202 17.24 14.59 -44.58
N SER A 203 16.47 15.59 -44.12
CA SER A 203 15.01 15.48 -44.01
C SER A 203 14.24 16.76 -44.38
N ASP A 204 14.62 17.40 -45.48
CA ASP A 204 13.73 18.29 -46.23
C ASP A 204 13.91 18.03 -47.74
N ASP A 205 12.91 18.44 -48.54
CA ASP A 205 12.60 17.92 -49.89
C ASP A 205 12.21 16.42 -49.90
N THR A 206 10.95 16.02 -50.11
CA THR A 206 10.09 16.48 -51.21
C THR A 206 8.60 16.33 -50.84
N ILE A 207 7.80 17.39 -51.06
CA ILE A 207 6.33 17.30 -51.10
C ILE A 207 5.87 16.94 -52.52
N PRO A 208 4.92 16.01 -52.67
CA PRO A 208 3.88 16.21 -53.68
C PRO A 208 2.45 16.01 -53.13
N LYS A 209 1.54 16.88 -53.58
CA LYS A 209 0.08 16.76 -53.39
C LYS A 209 -0.57 16.59 -54.77
N SER A 210 -1.49 15.62 -54.89
CA SER A 210 -2.45 15.41 -56.01
C SER A 210 -1.84 15.18 -57.42
N ALA A 211 -2.44 14.42 -58.33
CA ALA A 211 -3.81 13.90 -58.41
C ALA A 211 -3.88 12.47 -59.01
N SER A 212 -5.11 11.99 -59.22
CA SER A 212 -5.53 10.70 -59.79
C SER A 212 -5.04 10.39 -61.21
N GLU A 213 -4.82 9.10 -61.53
CA GLU A 213 -5.70 8.30 -62.42
C GLU A 213 -5.27 6.81 -62.52
N ASN A 214 -6.10 5.98 -63.17
CA ASN A 214 -5.97 4.51 -63.27
C ASN A 214 -4.92 4.06 -64.30
N ASP A 215 -4.34 2.86 -64.16
CA ASP A 215 -4.77 1.61 -64.86
C ASP A 215 -3.73 0.44 -64.71
N ASN A 216 -4.11 -0.75 -65.18
CA ASN A 216 -3.46 -2.07 -65.10
C ASN A 216 -2.04 -2.19 -65.70
N GLY A 217 -1.26 -3.22 -65.31
CA GLY A 217 0.04 -3.48 -65.95
C GLY A 217 0.92 -4.68 -65.50
N THR A 218 0.32 -5.83 -65.17
CA THR A 218 0.88 -7.21 -65.14
C THR A 218 2.38 -7.51 -65.47
N ALA A 219 3.07 -8.09 -64.46
CA ALA A 219 4.04 -9.21 -64.50
C ALA A 219 5.52 -9.10 -64.95
N ASN A 220 6.36 -9.83 -64.17
CA ASN A 220 7.58 -10.57 -64.53
C ASN A 220 8.84 -9.81 -65.01
N SER A 221 10.08 -10.27 -64.76
CA SER A 221 10.60 -11.35 -63.90
C SER A 221 12.14 -11.35 -63.89
N ASN A 222 12.77 -11.83 -62.80
CA ASN A 222 14.18 -12.27 -62.70
C ASN A 222 15.26 -11.17 -62.89
N GLY A 223 16.43 -11.21 -62.23
CA GLY A 223 16.95 -12.13 -61.21
C GLY A 223 18.47 -11.91 -61.01
N ALA A 224 19.06 -12.56 -59.99
CA ALA A 224 20.51 -12.59 -59.67
C ALA A 224 21.17 -11.26 -59.20
N GLU A 225 22.16 -11.23 -58.29
CA GLU A 225 22.74 -12.26 -57.39
C GLU A 225 23.50 -11.60 -56.20
N PHE A 226 23.70 -12.38 -55.13
CA PHE A 226 24.64 -12.27 -53.98
C PHE A 226 25.44 -10.96 -53.72
N ASN A 227 25.50 -10.47 -52.47
CA ASN A 227 26.29 -11.12 -51.41
C ASN A 227 25.82 -10.81 -49.96
N ALA A 228 26.18 -11.67 -49.00
CA ALA A 228 25.57 -11.73 -47.67
C ALA A 228 26.50 -11.41 -46.49
N MET A 229 25.93 -10.92 -45.38
CA MET A 229 26.40 -11.23 -44.02
C MET A 229 25.33 -10.99 -42.93
N ASN A 230 24.71 -12.09 -42.49
CA ASN A 230 24.35 -12.54 -41.12
C ASN A 230 24.79 -11.65 -39.91
N ASP A 231 24.22 -11.68 -38.70
CA ASP A 231 23.04 -12.27 -38.02
C ASP A 231 22.92 -11.56 -36.63
N GLU A 232 21.91 -11.67 -35.75
CA GLU A 232 20.68 -12.47 -35.65
C GLU A 232 19.55 -11.62 -34.98
N GLU A 233 18.30 -12.06 -35.05
CA GLU A 233 17.21 -11.68 -34.12
C GLU A 233 16.46 -12.95 -33.69
N PRO A 234 16.43 -13.34 -32.40
CA PRO A 234 15.66 -14.49 -31.97
C PRO A 234 14.21 -14.12 -31.60
N ARG A 235 13.26 -14.52 -32.47
CA ARG A 235 11.82 -14.32 -32.26
C ARG A 235 11.17 -15.34 -31.31
N LYS A 236 10.25 -14.83 -30.48
CA LYS A 236 8.99 -15.41 -29.97
C LYS A 236 8.84 -16.94 -29.83
N LYS A 237 8.37 -17.39 -28.65
CA LYS A 237 7.21 -18.33 -28.54
C LYS A 237 6.63 -18.40 -27.12
N ALA A 238 5.40 -17.92 -26.93
CA ALA A 238 4.51 -18.33 -25.85
C ALA A 238 3.04 -18.25 -26.29
N LYS A 239 2.46 -19.43 -26.47
CA LYS A 239 1.09 -19.78 -26.89
C LYS A 239 -0.02 -18.96 -26.20
N MET A 240 -0.90 -18.34 -26.99
CA MET A 240 -2.18 -17.82 -26.49
C MET A 240 -3.18 -18.96 -26.29
N ALA A 241 -3.98 -18.86 -25.23
CA ALA A 241 -5.27 -19.53 -25.11
C ALA A 241 -6.35 -18.44 -25.16
N ALA A 242 -7.41 -18.68 -25.93
CA ALA A 242 -8.50 -17.72 -26.10
C ALA A 242 -9.55 -17.88 -25.00
N GLU A 243 -10.13 -16.77 -24.57
CA GLU A 243 -11.53 -16.76 -24.15
C GLU A 243 -12.16 -15.41 -24.51
N SER A 244 -13.40 -15.47 -24.98
CA SER A 244 -14.10 -14.40 -25.70
C SER A 244 -15.04 -13.62 -24.80
N ASN A 245 -15.18 -12.32 -25.07
CA ASN A 245 -16.48 -11.72 -25.30
C ASN A 245 -16.34 -10.30 -25.87
N GLU A 246 -16.75 -10.13 -27.12
CA GLU A 246 -17.11 -8.82 -27.66
C GLU A 246 -18.50 -8.43 -27.15
N SER A 247 -18.71 -7.15 -26.89
CA SER A 247 -20.03 -6.55 -27.04
C SER A 247 -19.90 -5.17 -27.68
N ILE A 248 -20.64 -5.02 -28.78
CA ILE A 248 -20.60 -3.89 -29.69
C ILE A 248 -21.62 -2.84 -29.23
N THR A 249 -21.23 -1.56 -29.15
CA THR A 249 -22.18 -0.45 -29.29
C THR A 249 -21.59 0.64 -30.17
N LEU A 250 -22.28 0.93 -31.27
CA LEU A 250 -21.94 1.96 -32.25
C LEU A 250 -22.33 3.35 -31.73
N SER A 251 -21.48 4.35 -31.97
CA SER A 251 -21.80 5.76 -31.73
C SER A 251 -22.63 6.34 -32.88
N ILE A 252 -23.78 6.93 -32.58
CA ILE A 252 -24.61 7.69 -33.53
C ILE A 252 -24.43 9.19 -33.29
N ASN A 253 -24.22 9.94 -34.37
CA ASN A 253 -24.15 11.40 -34.37
C ASN A 253 -25.54 12.04 -34.22
N SER A 254 -25.62 13.20 -33.56
CA SER A 254 -26.64 14.22 -33.86
C SER A 254 -26.13 15.64 -33.54
N LEU A 255 -26.73 16.66 -34.15
CA LEU A 255 -26.22 18.03 -34.32
C LEU A 255 -27.14 19.11 -33.72
N GLY A 256 -26.53 20.26 -33.35
CA GLY A 256 -27.22 21.55 -33.07
C GLY A 256 -27.87 21.65 -31.68
N PHE A 257 -28.03 22.80 -31.04
CA PHE A 257 -27.71 24.24 -31.24
C PHE A 257 -27.49 24.79 -29.79
N GLY A 258 -26.78 25.86 -29.41
CA GLY A 258 -26.24 27.02 -30.12
C GLY A 258 -26.62 28.33 -29.38
N SER A 259 -25.79 28.85 -28.46
CA SER A 259 -25.79 30.28 -28.05
C SER A 259 -24.63 30.67 -27.09
N THR A 260 -23.74 31.54 -27.54
CA THR A 260 -22.92 32.49 -26.75
C THR A 260 -23.65 33.87 -26.74
N PRO A 261 -23.22 34.98 -26.07
CA PRO A 261 -21.91 35.37 -25.51
C PRO A 261 -22.03 35.91 -24.03
N ALA A 262 -21.15 36.68 -23.39
CA ALA A 262 -19.90 37.39 -23.73
C ALA A 262 -18.97 37.53 -22.49
N ARG A 263 -17.72 37.97 -22.71
CA ARG A 263 -16.72 38.34 -21.67
C ARG A 263 -16.68 39.87 -21.50
N PRO A 264 -16.19 40.40 -20.37
CA PRO A 264 -14.99 41.24 -20.48
C PRO A 264 -13.90 41.04 -19.38
N THR A 265 -12.73 41.55 -19.72
CA THR A 265 -11.49 41.82 -18.96
C THR A 265 -11.67 42.96 -17.93
N SER A 266 -10.82 43.29 -16.94
CA SER A 266 -9.55 42.80 -16.34
C SER A 266 -9.10 43.75 -15.20
N ILE A 267 -8.00 43.45 -14.47
CA ILE A 267 -7.19 44.39 -13.61
C ILE A 267 -7.87 44.80 -12.26
N SER A 268 -7.20 45.07 -11.13
CA SER A 268 -5.91 44.65 -10.50
C SER A 268 -5.82 45.27 -9.07
N SER A 269 -4.74 45.02 -8.32
CA SER A 269 -4.33 45.64 -7.04
C SER A 269 -5.17 45.28 -5.79
N SER A 270 -4.70 44.80 -4.63
CA SER A 270 -3.40 44.59 -3.95
C SER A 270 -3.31 45.36 -2.62
N LYS A 271 -2.99 44.66 -1.52
CA LYS A 271 -2.28 45.18 -0.33
C LYS A 271 -1.67 44.01 0.45
N ALA A 272 -0.35 44.02 0.62
CA ALA A 272 0.42 43.05 1.43
C ALA A 272 0.78 43.68 2.79
N LEU A 273 1.16 42.93 3.83
CA LEU A 273 2.51 42.41 4.17
C LEU A 273 2.43 41.75 5.58
N PRO A 274 3.48 41.10 6.15
CA PRO A 274 4.86 40.90 5.68
C PRO A 274 5.31 39.42 5.57
N ALA A 275 6.54 39.23 5.08
CA ALA A 275 7.13 37.92 4.75
C ALA A 275 7.88 37.25 5.93
N ARG A 276 8.01 35.92 5.86
CA ARG A 276 9.02 35.12 6.57
C ARG A 276 9.96 34.47 5.54
N ALA A 277 11.25 34.38 5.88
CA ALA A 277 12.34 34.21 4.92
C ALA A 277 12.26 32.94 4.04
N ALA A 278 12.63 33.09 2.77
CA ALA A 278 12.88 31.99 1.85
C ALA A 278 14.33 31.47 2.00
N PRO A 279 14.58 30.16 1.78
CA PRO A 279 15.94 29.60 1.77
C PRO A 279 16.75 30.08 0.54
N PRO A 280 18.10 30.01 0.59
CA PRO A 280 18.97 30.61 -0.42
C PRO A 280 18.85 29.92 -1.79
N LYS A 281 18.80 30.72 -2.86
CA LYS A 281 18.86 30.24 -4.24
C LYS A 281 20.29 29.84 -4.59
N VAL A 282 20.49 28.57 -4.95
CA VAL A 282 21.72 28.12 -5.66
C VAL A 282 21.68 28.55 -7.13
N PRO A 283 22.85 28.81 -7.77
CA PRO A 283 22.90 29.64 -8.98
C PRO A 283 22.81 28.83 -10.27
N TRP A 284 21.72 29.01 -11.04
CA TRP A 284 21.65 28.52 -12.43
C TRP A 284 21.07 29.57 -13.42
N ILE A 285 21.15 30.88 -13.12
CA ILE A 285 20.78 31.94 -14.07
C ILE A 285 21.87 33.00 -14.13
N ALA A 286 23.00 32.65 -14.77
CA ALA A 286 24.06 33.60 -15.13
C ALA A 286 25.01 33.02 -16.19
N SER A 287 24.55 32.93 -17.46
CA SER A 287 25.37 33.09 -18.70
C SER A 287 24.57 32.68 -19.95
N MET A 288 23.69 33.55 -20.43
CA MET A 288 23.30 33.58 -21.85
C MET A 288 23.06 35.03 -22.28
N GLU A 289 23.81 35.47 -23.29
CA GLU A 289 23.50 36.69 -24.04
C GLU A 289 22.21 36.49 -24.86
N PRO A 290 21.47 37.56 -25.20
CA PRO A 290 20.14 37.42 -25.79
C PRO A 290 20.19 37.12 -27.30
N THR A 291 20.53 35.88 -27.67
CA THR A 291 20.28 35.38 -29.02
C THR A 291 18.87 34.80 -29.13
N SER A 292 18.04 35.51 -29.90
CA SER A 292 16.69 35.11 -30.29
C SER A 292 16.66 33.70 -30.90
N SER A 293 16.34 32.71 -30.08
CA SER A 293 16.14 31.32 -30.49
C SER A 293 14.87 30.77 -29.85
N LYS A 294 14.10 29.99 -30.61
CA LYS A 294 12.91 29.28 -30.09
C LYS A 294 13.40 28.29 -29.01
N PRO A 295 12.62 28.03 -27.94
CA PRO A 295 13.02 27.06 -26.93
C PRO A 295 13.30 25.71 -27.61
N VAL A 296 14.55 25.24 -27.49
CA VAL A 296 15.00 24.02 -28.16
C VAL A 296 14.18 22.84 -27.65
N ASP A 297 13.58 22.09 -28.57
CA ASP A 297 12.82 20.89 -28.22
C ASP A 297 13.77 19.74 -27.85
N LEU A 298 14.19 19.77 -26.59
CA LEU A 298 15.02 18.75 -25.95
C LEU A 298 14.37 17.34 -25.93
N SER A 299 13.11 17.16 -26.33
CA SER A 299 12.51 15.82 -26.45
C SER A 299 13.13 14.99 -27.58
N LYS A 300 13.70 15.66 -28.59
CA LYS A 300 14.46 15.05 -29.70
C LYS A 300 15.97 15.03 -29.45
N GLY A 301 16.40 15.44 -28.26
CA GLY A 301 17.80 15.47 -27.86
C GLY A 301 18.32 14.11 -27.42
N SER A 302 19.44 14.13 -26.72
CA SER A 302 20.00 12.95 -26.04
C SER A 302 20.16 13.19 -24.54
N TYR A 303 20.47 12.14 -23.79
CA TYR A 303 20.52 12.18 -22.34
C TYR A 303 21.70 11.38 -21.78
N ARG A 304 22.26 11.89 -20.67
CA ARG A 304 23.18 11.19 -19.78
C ARG A 304 22.64 11.31 -18.34
N GLY A 305 22.99 10.34 -17.50
CA GLY A 305 22.48 10.23 -16.13
C GLY A 305 21.85 8.87 -15.81
N TYR A 306 21.36 8.74 -14.57
CA TYR A 306 20.81 7.48 -14.06
C TYR A 306 19.43 7.14 -14.63
N ARG A 307 18.51 8.10 -14.76
CA ARG A 307 17.08 7.79 -14.90
C ARG A 307 16.72 7.08 -16.19
N ILE A 308 15.94 6.00 -16.11
CA ILE A 308 15.36 5.31 -17.26
C ILE A 308 13.90 5.69 -17.50
N GLY A 309 13.30 6.37 -16.53
CA GLY A 309 11.96 6.95 -16.60
C GLY A 309 11.75 8.01 -15.52
N ASN A 310 10.51 8.28 -15.18
CA ASN A 310 10.11 9.12 -14.05
C ASN A 310 9.30 8.36 -13.00
N GLY A 311 8.95 9.03 -11.90
CA GLY A 311 8.26 8.43 -10.77
C GLY A 311 6.93 7.71 -11.09
N ALA A 312 6.22 8.12 -12.14
CA ALA A 312 4.96 7.49 -12.57
C ALA A 312 5.17 6.22 -13.41
N GLU A 313 6.37 6.06 -13.98
CA GLU A 313 6.80 4.89 -14.75
C GLU A 313 7.51 3.84 -13.87
N MET A 314 7.78 4.17 -12.61
CA MET A 314 8.39 3.29 -11.63
C MET A 314 7.48 2.09 -11.30
N PRO A 315 7.99 0.83 -11.37
CA PRO A 315 7.21 -0.34 -10.99
C PRO A 315 6.67 -0.28 -9.55
N ASP A 316 5.35 -0.50 -9.40
CA ASP A 316 4.64 -0.54 -8.12
C ASP A 316 5.34 -1.34 -6.99
N PRO A 317 5.94 -2.52 -7.28
CA PRO A 317 6.64 -3.32 -6.26
C PRO A 317 7.87 -2.62 -5.65
N TYR A 318 8.62 -1.80 -6.41
CA TYR A 318 9.90 -1.25 -5.96
C TYR A 318 9.76 -0.40 -4.70
N ARG A 319 8.73 0.46 -4.65
CA ARG A 319 8.41 1.26 -3.46
C ARG A 319 8.13 0.37 -2.25
N LEU A 320 7.32 -0.67 -2.43
CA LEU A 320 6.93 -1.58 -1.35
C LEU A 320 8.11 -2.44 -0.86
N GLU A 321 8.97 -2.89 -1.76
CA GLU A 321 10.15 -3.69 -1.42
C GLU A 321 11.19 -2.84 -0.68
N THR A 322 11.46 -1.62 -1.13
CA THR A 322 12.36 -0.67 -0.45
C THR A 322 11.86 -0.31 0.95
N VAL A 323 10.58 0.06 1.08
CA VAL A 323 9.98 0.38 2.39
C VAL A 323 9.97 -0.83 3.31
N ARG A 324 9.61 -2.03 2.82
CA ARG A 324 9.69 -3.25 3.65
C ARG A 324 11.12 -3.54 4.08
N ALA A 325 12.09 -3.43 3.18
CA ALA A 325 13.50 -3.70 3.48
C ALA A 325 14.14 -2.66 4.42
N PHE A 326 13.60 -1.44 4.47
CA PHE A 326 13.94 -0.45 5.50
C PHE A 326 13.36 -0.84 6.87
N LEU A 327 12.10 -1.27 6.92
CA LEU A 327 11.42 -1.56 8.18
C LEU A 327 11.79 -2.94 8.78
N GLU A 328 12.10 -3.93 7.95
CA GLU A 328 12.30 -5.33 8.37
C GLU A 328 13.50 -5.51 9.34
N PRO A 329 14.68 -4.91 9.12
CA PRO A 329 15.79 -5.01 10.09
C PRO A 329 15.48 -4.35 11.45
N ILE A 330 14.66 -3.30 11.45
CA ILE A 330 14.19 -2.62 12.66
C ILE A 330 13.23 -3.55 13.43
N ALA A 331 12.19 -4.05 12.76
CA ALA A 331 11.21 -4.96 13.34
C ALA A 331 11.82 -6.25 13.91
N TRP A 332 12.85 -6.79 13.24
CA TRP A 332 13.52 -8.02 13.66
C TRP A 332 14.20 -7.91 15.03
N ALA A 333 14.72 -6.73 15.41
CA ALA A 333 15.27 -6.50 16.74
C ALA A 333 14.22 -6.78 17.83
N PHE A 334 12.97 -6.36 17.59
CA PHE A 334 11.84 -6.57 18.50
C PHE A 334 11.15 -7.94 18.35
N GLY A 335 11.61 -8.80 17.44
CA GLY A 335 10.97 -10.09 17.15
C GLY A 335 9.65 -9.99 16.39
N VAL A 336 9.50 -8.94 15.59
CA VAL A 336 8.36 -8.66 14.72
C VAL A 336 8.75 -8.93 13.25
N THR A 337 7.81 -9.37 12.43
CA THR A 337 8.01 -9.64 10.99
C THR A 337 6.95 -8.96 10.14
N PHE A 338 7.30 -8.52 8.93
CA PHE A 338 6.34 -7.95 7.99
C PHE A 338 5.83 -9.02 7.02
N ALA A 339 4.51 -9.23 7.02
CA ALA A 339 3.85 -10.11 6.06
C ALA A 339 2.56 -9.46 5.53
N PRO A 340 2.18 -9.68 4.25
CA PRO A 340 0.88 -9.27 3.76
C PRO A 340 -0.24 -10.01 4.50
N HIS A 341 -1.45 -9.44 4.48
CA HIS A 341 -2.63 -10.17 4.93
C HIS A 341 -2.80 -11.47 4.14
N ARG A 342 -3.02 -12.57 4.86
CA ARG A 342 -3.23 -13.92 4.29
C ARG A 342 -4.61 -14.11 3.65
N ARG A 343 -5.53 -13.20 3.96
CA ARG A 343 -6.88 -13.10 3.43
C ARG A 343 -7.11 -11.66 2.98
N PRO A 344 -7.95 -11.38 1.97
CA PRO A 344 -8.23 -10.01 1.55
C PRO A 344 -8.68 -9.14 2.75
N PRO A 345 -7.97 -8.06 3.09
CA PRO A 345 -8.35 -7.19 4.19
C PRO A 345 -9.64 -6.42 3.87
N VAL A 346 -10.60 -6.51 4.79
CA VAL A 346 -11.95 -5.94 4.66
C VAL A 346 -12.25 -5.09 5.89
N LEU A 347 -12.52 -3.81 5.67
CA LEU A 347 -13.13 -2.91 6.63
C LEU A 347 -14.65 -3.11 6.60
N CYS A 348 -15.26 -3.33 7.75
CA CYS A 348 -16.72 -3.38 7.88
C CYS A 348 -17.25 -1.98 8.22
N LEU A 349 -18.18 -1.46 7.43
CA LEU A 349 -19.02 -0.32 7.79
C LEU A 349 -20.45 -0.84 7.94
N GLU A 350 -20.85 -1.15 9.18
CA GLU A 350 -22.06 -1.93 9.48
C GLU A 350 -22.14 -3.21 8.61
N ARG A 351 -23.13 -3.31 7.70
CA ARG A 351 -23.34 -4.46 6.81
C ARG A 351 -22.46 -4.44 5.57
N VAL A 352 -21.84 -3.30 5.27
CA VAL A 352 -21.06 -3.09 4.04
C VAL A 352 -19.61 -3.49 4.28
N ARG A 353 -19.02 -4.18 3.29
CA ARG A 353 -17.66 -4.71 3.35
C ARG A 353 -16.80 -4.01 2.31
N PHE A 354 -15.92 -3.12 2.76
CA PHE A 354 -15.00 -2.39 1.91
C PHE A 354 -13.64 -3.10 1.84
N PRO A 355 -13.19 -3.54 0.65
CA PRO A 355 -11.82 -4.00 0.49
C PRO A 355 -10.87 -2.81 0.64
N VAL A 356 -9.84 -2.95 1.47
CA VAL A 356 -8.87 -1.88 1.76
C VAL A 356 -7.48 -2.33 1.30
N ARG A 357 -6.72 -1.47 0.61
CA ARG A 357 -5.33 -1.78 0.25
C ARG A 357 -4.44 -1.64 1.49
N MET A 358 -3.93 -2.77 2.00
CA MET A 358 -2.82 -2.83 2.96
C MET A 358 -1.71 -3.67 2.33
N ASN A 359 -0.49 -3.14 2.23
CA ASN A 359 0.58 -3.79 1.46
C ASN A 359 1.39 -4.78 2.31
N ALA A 360 1.55 -4.49 3.60
CA ALA A 360 2.11 -5.39 4.59
C ALA A 360 1.60 -5.01 6.00
N VAL A 361 1.72 -5.94 6.94
CA VAL A 361 1.42 -5.73 8.36
C VAL A 361 2.55 -6.33 9.19
N ALA A 362 2.87 -5.65 10.29
CA ALA A 362 3.79 -6.11 11.31
C ALA A 362 3.11 -7.11 12.24
N TRP A 363 3.65 -8.31 12.33
CA TRP A 363 3.15 -9.41 13.15
C TRP A 363 4.18 -9.84 14.18
N ARG A 364 3.73 -10.11 15.41
CA ARG A 364 4.55 -10.75 16.45
C ARG A 364 4.54 -12.25 16.22
N GLY A 365 5.71 -12.88 16.34
CA GLY A 365 5.82 -14.33 16.30
C GLY A 365 5.31 -14.96 17.62
N PRO A 366 4.52 -16.04 17.59
CA PRO A 366 4.05 -16.70 18.81
C PRO A 366 5.20 -17.20 19.68
N ALA A 367 5.07 -17.04 21.00
CA ALA A 367 6.03 -17.59 21.98
C ALA A 367 6.06 -19.13 21.95
N ASP A 368 4.92 -19.78 21.66
CA ASP A 368 4.84 -21.22 21.46
C ASP A 368 5.48 -21.64 20.12
N ARG A 369 6.59 -22.38 20.22
CA ARG A 369 7.35 -22.92 19.08
C ARG A 369 6.51 -23.84 18.18
N MET A 370 5.50 -24.55 18.70
CA MET A 370 4.63 -25.40 17.89
C MET A 370 3.67 -24.57 17.04
N LYS A 371 3.02 -23.55 17.62
CA LYS A 371 2.22 -22.56 16.87
C LYS A 371 3.06 -21.82 15.84
N ALA A 372 4.26 -21.36 16.20
CA ALA A 372 5.17 -20.69 15.26
C ALA A 372 5.50 -21.58 14.05
N ARG A 373 5.85 -22.87 14.26
CA ARG A 373 6.10 -23.85 13.18
C ARG A 373 4.89 -24.13 12.29
N GLN A 374 3.67 -24.02 12.84
CA GLN A 374 2.43 -24.14 12.07
C GLN A 374 2.09 -22.88 11.25
N GLY A 375 2.88 -21.80 11.35
CA GLY A 375 2.66 -20.54 10.65
C GLY A 375 1.51 -19.72 11.25
N TRP A 376 1.41 -19.69 12.59
CA TRP A 376 0.58 -18.74 13.31
C TRP A 376 1.28 -17.39 13.49
N LEU A 377 0.48 -16.33 13.58
CA LEU A 377 0.93 -14.95 13.78
C LEU A 377 0.06 -14.27 14.85
N GLU A 378 0.60 -13.28 15.56
CA GLU A 378 -0.09 -12.51 16.60
C GLU A 378 -0.08 -11.01 16.24
N GLY A 379 -1.19 -10.29 16.42
CA GLY A 379 -1.27 -8.84 16.14
C GLY A 379 -2.62 -8.37 15.57
N PRO A 380 -2.67 -7.27 14.79
CA PRO A 380 -1.54 -6.57 14.17
C PRO A 380 -0.82 -5.60 15.12
N VAL A 381 0.50 -5.48 14.96
CA VAL A 381 1.33 -4.48 15.65
C VAL A 381 1.15 -3.11 15.00
N LEU A 382 1.37 -3.02 13.68
CA LEU A 382 1.16 -1.83 12.85
C LEU A 382 1.01 -2.21 11.37
N GLY A 383 0.49 -1.32 10.53
CA GLY A 383 0.36 -1.54 9.08
C GLY A 383 1.44 -0.85 8.24
N VAL A 384 1.50 -1.20 6.95
CA VAL A 384 2.30 -0.52 5.91
C VAL A 384 1.45 -0.34 4.66
N GLN A 385 1.25 0.91 4.25
CA GLN A 385 0.49 1.27 3.06
C GLN A 385 1.40 2.06 2.10
N CYS A 386 1.79 1.43 0.99
CA CYS A 386 2.58 2.04 -0.07
C CYS A 386 1.65 2.36 -1.24
N ARG A 387 1.55 3.65 -1.57
CA ARG A 387 0.56 4.20 -2.49
C ARG A 387 1.25 4.61 -3.80
N PRO A 388 0.67 4.27 -4.97
CA PRO A 388 1.32 4.48 -6.27
C PRO A 388 1.35 5.93 -6.74
N GLU A 389 0.46 6.78 -6.23
CA GLU A 389 0.25 8.15 -6.67
C GLU A 389 1.50 9.04 -6.56
N THR A 390 1.76 9.86 -7.58
CA THR A 390 2.93 10.76 -7.67
C THR A 390 2.61 12.23 -7.97
N ASN A 391 1.39 12.53 -8.41
CA ASN A 391 1.04 13.80 -9.08
C ASN A 391 -0.09 14.55 -8.33
N PHE A 392 0.14 14.91 -7.07
CA PHE A 392 -0.86 15.64 -6.29
C PHE A 392 -0.98 17.09 -6.74
N GLY A 393 -2.21 17.51 -7.09
CA GLY A 393 -2.56 18.85 -7.53
C GLY A 393 -2.33 19.14 -9.01
N THR A 394 -1.78 18.21 -9.78
CA THR A 394 -1.49 18.43 -11.21
C THR A 394 -2.76 18.48 -12.07
N ASN A 395 -3.82 17.76 -11.68
CA ASN A 395 -5.06 17.63 -12.47
C ASN A 395 -6.13 18.68 -12.12
N GLY A 396 -5.74 19.81 -11.50
CA GLY A 396 -6.63 20.94 -11.23
C GLY A 396 -7.63 20.77 -10.06
N SER A 397 -7.58 19.65 -9.33
CA SER A 397 -8.46 19.39 -8.16
C SER A 397 -7.70 18.87 -6.93
N PRO A 398 -6.66 19.59 -6.44
CA PRO A 398 -5.76 19.13 -5.37
C PRO A 398 -6.49 18.65 -4.10
N GLN A 399 -7.52 19.39 -3.67
CA GLN A 399 -8.29 19.07 -2.47
C GLN A 399 -9.10 17.77 -2.60
N ALA A 400 -9.55 17.41 -3.81
CA ALA A 400 -10.27 16.16 -4.06
C ALA A 400 -9.32 14.96 -4.10
N GLU A 401 -8.14 15.12 -4.73
CA GLU A 401 -7.07 14.11 -4.72
C GLU A 401 -6.55 13.86 -3.29
N ALA A 402 -6.35 14.92 -2.50
CA ALA A 402 -5.96 14.81 -1.10
C ALA A 402 -7.08 14.19 -0.23
N ALA A 403 -8.35 14.48 -0.50
CA ALA A 403 -9.47 13.84 0.21
C ALA A 403 -9.56 12.34 -0.10
N LEU A 404 -9.38 11.93 -1.36
CA LEU A 404 -9.33 10.52 -1.77
C LEU A 404 -8.15 9.79 -1.11
N ASP A 405 -6.98 10.41 -1.06
CA ASP A 405 -5.79 9.87 -0.39
C ASP A 405 -6.03 9.68 1.12
N ALA A 406 -6.61 10.68 1.79
CA ALA A 406 -6.94 10.61 3.20
C ALA A 406 -8.01 9.53 3.52
N VAL A 407 -9.05 9.38 2.68
CA VAL A 407 -10.03 8.29 2.85
C VAL A 407 -9.38 6.92 2.71
N ARG A 408 -8.43 6.74 1.78
CA ARG A 408 -7.70 5.47 1.60
C ARG A 408 -6.75 5.17 2.76
N GLU A 409 -6.15 6.19 3.34
CA GLU A 409 -5.29 6.08 4.52
C GLU A 409 -6.11 5.73 5.77
N LEU A 410 -7.20 6.47 6.02
CA LEU A 410 -8.14 6.21 7.10
C LEU A 410 -8.76 4.82 6.99
N GLY A 411 -9.09 4.35 5.78
CA GLY A 411 -9.53 2.97 5.56
C GLY A 411 -8.51 1.95 6.07
N GLY A 412 -7.22 2.20 5.87
CA GLY A 412 -6.12 1.39 6.40
C GLY A 412 -6.02 1.43 7.93
N MET A 413 -6.10 2.62 8.53
CA MET A 413 -6.05 2.80 9.98
C MET A 413 -7.25 2.15 10.69
N LEU A 414 -8.46 2.37 10.16
CA LEU A 414 -9.70 1.82 10.70
C LEU A 414 -9.79 0.30 10.52
N LEU A 415 -9.23 -0.25 9.43
CA LEU A 415 -9.06 -1.69 9.25
C LEU A 415 -8.21 -2.26 10.38
N LEU A 416 -7.00 -1.71 10.61
CA LEU A 416 -6.11 -2.17 11.68
C LEU A 416 -6.77 -2.05 13.06
N ALA A 417 -7.50 -0.97 13.33
CA ALA A 417 -8.28 -0.79 14.54
C ALA A 417 -9.37 -1.88 14.69
N GLN A 418 -10.08 -2.23 13.61
CA GLN A 418 -11.04 -3.34 13.64
C GLN A 418 -10.35 -4.67 13.91
N GLU A 419 -9.18 -4.93 13.31
CA GLU A 419 -8.45 -6.17 13.52
C GLU A 419 -7.96 -6.30 14.96
N ARG A 420 -7.44 -5.22 15.56
CA ARG A 420 -7.06 -5.16 16.98
C ARG A 420 -8.26 -5.34 17.90
N ALA A 421 -9.39 -4.74 17.56
CA ALA A 421 -10.66 -4.89 18.29
C ALA A 421 -11.31 -6.30 18.18
N ARG A 422 -10.69 -7.26 17.47
CA ARG A 422 -11.07 -8.69 17.48
C ARG A 422 -10.46 -9.46 18.66
N GLU A 423 -9.54 -8.86 19.44
CA GLU A 423 -8.95 -9.51 20.61
C GLU A 423 -10.01 -10.08 21.55
N GLY A 424 -9.84 -11.33 21.97
CA GLY A 424 -10.76 -12.04 22.86
C GLY A 424 -12.13 -12.39 22.27
N LYS A 425 -12.43 -12.00 21.03
CA LYS A 425 -13.73 -12.24 20.37
C LYS A 425 -13.68 -13.47 19.45
N THR A 426 -14.86 -13.98 19.12
CA THR A 426 -15.05 -15.01 18.10
C THR A 426 -15.73 -14.40 16.87
N GLU A 427 -15.38 -14.90 15.67
CA GLU A 427 -16.01 -14.42 14.45
C GLU A 427 -17.44 -14.94 14.32
N ARG A 428 -18.40 -14.01 14.28
CA ARG A 428 -19.79 -14.30 13.90
C ARG A 428 -19.91 -14.35 12.38
N LYS A 429 -20.26 -15.51 11.82
CA LYS A 429 -20.38 -15.68 10.36
C LYS A 429 -21.67 -15.08 9.83
N ALA A 430 -21.63 -14.58 8.60
CA ALA A 430 -22.81 -14.05 7.92
C ALA A 430 -23.87 -15.15 7.76
N GLY A 431 -25.06 -14.94 8.31
CA GLY A 431 -26.15 -15.92 8.30
C GLY A 431 -26.05 -17.02 9.37
N GLU A 432 -25.07 -16.96 10.28
CA GLU A 432 -24.96 -17.94 11.37
C GLU A 432 -26.24 -18.03 12.22
N GLY A 433 -26.72 -19.25 12.46
CA GLY A 433 -27.99 -19.51 13.16
C GLY A 433 -29.25 -19.08 12.40
N LYS A 434 -29.15 -18.57 11.17
CA LYS A 434 -30.31 -18.13 10.38
C LYS A 434 -30.91 -19.29 9.58
N TRP A 435 -32.23 -19.24 9.37
CA TRP A 435 -32.95 -20.35 8.73
C TRP A 435 -32.46 -20.64 7.31
N TRP A 436 -32.09 -19.60 6.55
CA TRP A 436 -31.63 -19.72 5.16
C TRP A 436 -30.23 -20.35 4.97
N THR A 437 -29.52 -20.63 6.06
CA THR A 437 -28.23 -21.37 6.07
C THR A 437 -28.29 -22.67 6.86
N THR A 438 -29.43 -23.02 7.43
CA THR A 438 -29.58 -24.18 8.34
C THR A 438 -30.75 -25.11 7.96
N LYS A 439 -31.81 -24.59 7.34
CA LYS A 439 -32.97 -25.36 6.90
C LYS A 439 -32.94 -25.57 5.38
N PRO A 440 -32.98 -26.82 4.88
CA PRO A 440 -33.22 -27.11 3.48
C PRO A 440 -34.41 -26.31 2.96
N ARG A 441 -34.23 -25.60 1.84
CA ARG A 441 -35.33 -24.85 1.22
C ARG A 441 -36.28 -25.84 0.56
N TRP A 442 -37.58 -25.66 0.75
CA TRP A 442 -38.56 -26.25 -0.15
C TRP A 442 -38.34 -25.63 -1.54
N GLY A 443 -37.89 -26.46 -2.48
CA GLY A 443 -37.32 -26.01 -3.74
C GLY A 443 -36.88 -27.17 -4.64
N GLY A 444 -37.56 -28.31 -4.49
CA GLY A 444 -37.53 -29.46 -5.38
C GLY A 444 -38.94 -30.04 -5.34
N GLY A 445 -39.81 -29.55 -6.23
CA GLY A 445 -41.07 -30.25 -6.49
C GLY A 445 -40.79 -31.63 -7.10
N PRO A 446 -41.81 -32.48 -7.27
CA PRO A 446 -41.65 -33.72 -8.03
C PRO A 446 -41.17 -33.37 -9.46
N GLY A 447 -39.88 -33.58 -9.73
CA GLY A 447 -39.21 -33.03 -10.92
C GLY A 447 -37.68 -32.87 -10.88
N GLY A 448 -37.01 -33.22 -9.77
CA GLY A 448 -35.55 -33.38 -9.75
C GLY A 448 -34.72 -32.08 -9.75
N GLU A 449 -33.44 -32.20 -10.09
CA GLU A 449 -32.50 -31.07 -10.13
C GLU A 449 -32.73 -30.20 -11.37
N VAL A 450 -32.70 -28.88 -11.21
CA VAL A 450 -32.71 -27.94 -12.36
C VAL A 450 -31.40 -28.11 -13.13
N GLY A 451 -31.41 -28.99 -14.13
CA GLY A 451 -30.25 -29.40 -14.91
C GLY A 451 -30.28 -30.88 -15.31
N GLU A 452 -30.94 -31.75 -14.54
CA GLU A 452 -31.27 -33.11 -14.97
C GLU A 452 -32.64 -33.11 -15.64
N ALA A 453 -32.67 -33.25 -16.96
CA ALA A 453 -33.91 -33.28 -17.74
C ALA A 453 -34.63 -34.64 -17.64
N THR A 454 -34.95 -35.08 -16.42
CA THR A 454 -35.96 -36.11 -16.15
C THR A 454 -37.30 -35.43 -15.90
N GLY A 455 -37.92 -34.97 -17.00
CA GLY A 455 -39.23 -34.34 -16.97
C GLY A 455 -40.29 -35.23 -16.32
N ALA A 456 -41.27 -34.61 -15.67
CA ALA A 456 -42.36 -35.30 -14.99
C ALA A 456 -43.07 -36.28 -15.94
N SER A 457 -43.04 -37.56 -15.58
CA SER A 457 -43.86 -38.60 -16.20
C SER A 457 -44.75 -39.19 -15.12
N ASP A 458 -46.01 -38.77 -15.11
CA ASP A 458 -47.07 -39.49 -14.41
C ASP A 458 -47.31 -40.83 -15.12
N ALA A 459 -46.59 -41.86 -14.66
CA ALA A 459 -46.81 -43.24 -15.06
C ALA A 459 -46.88 -44.10 -13.79
N PRO A 460 -47.97 -44.87 -13.57
CA PRO A 460 -48.08 -45.73 -12.40
C PRO A 460 -47.03 -46.84 -12.47
N ALA A 461 -46.51 -47.24 -11.30
CA ALA A 461 -45.49 -48.26 -11.19
C ALA A 461 -45.94 -49.57 -11.85
N GLN A 462 -45.23 -50.00 -12.90
CA GLN A 462 -45.30 -51.38 -13.36
C GLN A 462 -44.25 -52.21 -12.62
N GLU A 463 -44.73 -53.24 -11.93
CA GLU A 463 -43.88 -54.27 -11.36
C GLU A 463 -43.20 -55.07 -12.48
N THR A 464 -41.87 -54.98 -12.58
CA THR A 464 -41.08 -55.90 -13.41
C THR A 464 -40.00 -56.58 -12.59
N THR A 465 -40.36 -57.76 -12.07
CA THR A 465 -39.55 -58.96 -11.80
C THR A 465 -38.02 -58.81 -11.64
N PRO A 466 -37.41 -59.31 -10.54
CA PRO A 466 -35.96 -59.32 -10.38
C PRO A 466 -35.28 -60.36 -11.30
N LYS A 467 -34.12 -60.00 -11.85
CA LYS A 467 -33.15 -60.89 -12.51
C LYS A 467 -31.78 -60.79 -11.82
N PRO A 468 -30.89 -61.79 -11.96
CA PRO A 468 -30.27 -62.39 -10.78
C PRO A 468 -28.93 -61.78 -10.39
N GLU A 469 -28.48 -62.18 -9.19
CA GLU A 469 -27.21 -61.84 -8.57
C GLU A 469 -26.00 -62.03 -9.49
N GLU A 470 -25.13 -61.01 -9.55
CA GLU A 470 -23.75 -61.18 -9.97
C GLU A 470 -22.81 -61.07 -8.75
N LYS A 471 -21.74 -61.86 -8.76
CA LYS A 471 -21.00 -62.30 -7.57
C LYS A 471 -20.28 -61.16 -6.81
N PRO A 472 -20.09 -61.27 -5.48
CA PRO A 472 -19.40 -60.27 -4.70
C PRO A 472 -17.89 -60.22 -5.02
N ALA A 473 -17.45 -59.15 -5.67
CA ALA A 473 -16.03 -58.83 -5.79
C ALA A 473 -15.47 -58.41 -4.42
N ARG A 474 -14.29 -58.97 -4.08
CA ARG A 474 -13.66 -58.84 -2.75
C ARG A 474 -13.46 -57.38 -2.30
N PRO A 475 -13.58 -57.07 -0.99
CA PRO A 475 -13.33 -55.72 -0.49
C PRO A 475 -11.84 -55.40 -0.58
N ARG A 476 -11.44 -54.65 -1.60
CA ARG A 476 -10.16 -53.93 -1.57
C ARG A 476 -10.32 -52.76 -0.62
N LEU A 477 -9.50 -52.71 0.44
CA LEU A 477 -9.28 -51.51 1.23
C LEU A 477 -8.62 -50.44 0.34
N VAL A 478 -9.44 -49.75 -0.46
CA VAL A 478 -9.02 -48.57 -1.18
C VAL A 478 -9.26 -47.39 -0.24
N SER A 479 -8.17 -46.68 0.07
CA SER A 479 -8.22 -45.37 0.71
C SER A 479 -9.35 -44.55 0.09
N LYS A 480 -10.26 -44.00 0.91
CA LYS A 480 -11.26 -43.05 0.41
C LYS A 480 -10.54 -41.76 0.01
N ASP A 481 -10.01 -41.75 -1.21
CA ASP A 481 -9.69 -40.53 -1.91
C ASP A 481 -10.93 -39.65 -1.83
N ARG A 482 -10.77 -38.50 -1.16
CA ARG A 482 -11.85 -37.54 -0.98
C ARG A 482 -12.20 -36.97 -2.35
N ARG A 483 -13.12 -37.64 -3.05
CA ARG A 483 -13.81 -37.11 -4.24
C ARG A 483 -14.16 -35.66 -3.92
N ARG A 484 -13.59 -34.74 -4.70
CA ARG A 484 -13.96 -33.32 -4.58
C ARG A 484 -15.45 -33.24 -4.90
N PRO A 485 -16.28 -32.66 -4.02
CA PRO A 485 -17.70 -32.63 -4.25
C PRO A 485 -18.01 -31.88 -5.54
N SER A 486 -19.00 -32.35 -6.30
CA SER A 486 -19.42 -31.70 -7.53
C SER A 486 -19.94 -30.28 -7.24
N PRO A 487 -19.97 -29.36 -8.23
CA PRO A 487 -20.57 -28.04 -8.03
C PRO A 487 -22.03 -28.11 -7.52
N ALA A 488 -22.81 -29.09 -7.98
CA ALA A 488 -24.17 -29.34 -7.49
C ALA A 488 -24.20 -29.84 -6.03
N GLU A 489 -23.30 -30.77 -5.66
CA GLU A 489 -23.12 -31.21 -4.27
C GLU A 489 -22.71 -30.03 -3.37
N ILE A 490 -21.81 -29.15 -3.82
CA ILE A 490 -21.39 -27.93 -3.09
C ILE A 490 -22.55 -26.94 -2.94
N TRP A 491 -23.34 -26.73 -4.01
CA TRP A 491 -24.47 -25.79 -4.01
C TRP A 491 -25.60 -26.21 -3.07
N LYS A 492 -25.79 -27.53 -2.89
CA LYS A 492 -26.69 -28.11 -1.88
C LYS A 492 -26.21 -27.95 -0.43
N VAL A 493 -24.92 -27.66 -0.19
CA VAL A 493 -24.40 -27.47 1.19
C VAL A 493 -24.87 -26.12 1.74
N LEU A 494 -25.92 -26.17 2.55
CA LEU A 494 -26.30 -25.06 3.42
C LEU A 494 -25.25 -24.87 4.51
N LYS A 495 -24.63 -23.70 4.50
CA LYS A 495 -23.67 -23.25 5.51
C LYS A 495 -23.72 -21.72 5.63
N PRO A 496 -23.33 -21.16 6.79
CA PRO A 496 -23.05 -19.73 6.90
C PRO A 496 -22.02 -19.26 5.88
N GLY A 497 -21.97 -17.95 5.64
CA GLY A 497 -20.95 -17.32 4.80
C GLY A 497 -19.54 -17.68 5.26
N ASN A 498 -18.59 -17.64 4.32
CA ASN A 498 -17.20 -17.92 4.62
C ASN A 498 -16.68 -16.96 5.72
N PRO A 499 -15.85 -17.45 6.67
CA PRO A 499 -15.17 -16.57 7.62
C PRO A 499 -14.30 -15.56 6.85
N LEU A 500 -14.23 -14.32 7.36
CA LEU A 500 -13.32 -13.27 6.91
C LEU A 500 -12.00 -13.33 7.71
N TRP A 501 -12.07 -13.63 9.01
CA TRP A 501 -10.90 -13.65 9.89
C TRP A 501 -9.96 -14.82 9.53
N ASP A 502 -8.64 -14.66 9.65
CA ASP A 502 -7.71 -15.77 9.34
C ASP A 502 -7.61 -16.75 10.53
N PRO A 503 -7.85 -18.06 10.33
CA PRO A 503 -7.84 -19.05 11.41
C PRO A 503 -6.45 -19.34 12.00
N LYS A 504 -5.37 -18.76 11.46
CA LYS A 504 -4.00 -18.82 12.00
C LYS A 504 -3.49 -17.45 12.47
N ILE A 505 -4.35 -16.44 12.61
CA ILE A 505 -4.01 -15.18 13.26
C ILE A 505 -4.67 -15.14 14.63
N VAL A 506 -3.87 -14.94 15.68
CA VAL A 506 -4.36 -14.54 17.00
C VAL A 506 -4.46 -13.02 16.97
N TYR A 507 -5.69 -12.52 16.88
CA TYR A 507 -5.92 -11.08 16.91
C TYR A 507 -5.68 -10.53 18.32
N GLU A 508 -4.80 -9.54 18.43
CA GLU A 508 -4.38 -8.92 19.68
C GLU A 508 -4.05 -7.43 19.44
N ALA A 509 -4.52 -6.55 20.32
CA ALA A 509 -4.21 -5.13 20.33
C ALA A 509 -2.83 -4.88 20.95
N ILE A 510 -1.78 -5.43 20.33
CA ILE A 510 -0.40 -5.36 20.84
C ILE A 510 0.00 -3.90 21.08
N GLY A 511 0.50 -3.59 22.28
CA GLY A 511 0.88 -2.25 22.68
C GLY A 511 -0.25 -1.34 23.16
N LYS A 512 -1.52 -1.78 23.09
CA LYS A 512 -2.66 -1.03 23.67
C LYS A 512 -2.58 -1.05 25.19
N ASP A 513 -2.65 0.12 25.83
CA ASP A 513 -2.88 0.21 27.28
C ASP A 513 -4.26 -0.38 27.64
N ARG A 514 -4.26 -1.43 28.48
CA ARG A 514 -5.46 -2.17 28.89
C ARG A 514 -6.27 -1.46 29.97
N SER A 515 -5.72 -0.42 30.61
CA SER A 515 -6.43 0.40 31.59
C SER A 515 -7.40 1.40 30.96
N VAL A 516 -7.35 1.59 29.63
CA VAL A 516 -8.16 2.56 28.91
C VAL A 516 -8.95 2.01 27.72
N GLU A 517 -10.09 2.63 27.45
CA GLU A 517 -10.98 2.34 26.31
C GLU A 517 -10.44 2.79 24.94
N TRP A 518 -9.34 3.56 24.95
CA TRP A 518 -8.70 4.10 23.75
C TRP A 518 -7.61 3.16 23.24
N ASP A 519 -7.56 2.95 21.93
CA ASP A 519 -6.44 2.30 21.23
C ASP A 519 -5.64 3.32 20.42
N GLU A 520 -4.35 3.05 20.24
CA GLU A 520 -3.45 3.83 19.42
C GLU A 520 -2.85 2.94 18.35
N VAL A 521 -3.34 3.16 17.13
CA VAL A 521 -3.03 2.34 15.96
C VAL A 521 -1.99 3.08 15.12
N PHE A 522 -0.93 2.40 14.71
CA PHE A 522 0.14 2.99 13.90
C PHE A 522 0.17 2.39 12.50
N MET A 523 0.61 3.19 11.52
CA MET A 523 0.87 2.75 10.15
C MET A 523 2.04 3.53 9.55
N VAL A 524 2.85 2.83 8.74
CA VAL A 524 3.81 3.47 7.85
C VAL A 524 3.11 3.78 6.53
N SER A 525 2.93 5.06 6.23
CA SER A 525 2.45 5.54 4.94
C SER A 525 3.62 5.84 4.02
N SER A 526 3.50 5.54 2.73
CA SER A 526 4.54 5.83 1.74
C SER A 526 3.97 6.34 0.42
N LEU A 527 4.59 7.40 -0.09
CA LEU A 527 4.38 8.03 -1.40
C LEU A 527 5.74 8.34 -2.01
N ASN A 528 5.83 8.39 -3.35
CA ASN A 528 7.08 8.69 -4.05
C ASN A 528 8.22 7.76 -3.56
N HIS A 529 9.31 8.33 -3.05
CA HIS A 529 10.40 7.67 -2.33
C HIS A 529 10.46 8.03 -0.82
N HIS A 530 9.35 8.51 -0.27
CA HIS A 530 9.25 8.97 1.12
C HIS A 530 8.42 8.01 1.99
N ILE A 531 8.62 8.10 3.30
CA ILE A 531 7.77 7.50 4.33
C ILE A 531 7.28 8.54 5.35
N SER A 532 6.16 8.27 5.99
CA SER A 532 5.60 9.08 7.09
C SER A 532 4.88 8.14 8.05
N ILE A 533 5.00 8.39 9.35
CA ILE A 533 4.32 7.59 10.38
C ILE A 533 3.00 8.27 10.73
N VAL A 534 1.93 7.49 10.69
CA VAL A 534 0.57 7.93 11.00
C VAL A 534 0.10 7.19 12.25
N LYS A 535 -0.49 7.92 13.20
CA LYS A 535 -1.09 7.40 14.43
C LYS A 535 -2.56 7.77 14.47
N LEU A 536 -3.44 6.80 14.68
CA LEU A 536 -4.86 6.99 14.93
C LEU A 536 -5.16 6.61 16.37
N ARG A 537 -5.61 7.59 17.17
CA ARG A 537 -6.16 7.38 18.50
C ARG A 537 -7.68 7.23 18.40
N VAL A 538 -8.20 6.06 18.75
CA VAL A 538 -9.61 5.69 18.51
C VAL A 538 -10.25 5.01 19.72
N HIS A 539 -11.52 5.30 19.98
CA HIS A 539 -12.26 4.75 21.13
C HIS A 539 -12.97 3.45 20.77
N LEU A 540 -13.11 2.52 21.74
CA LEU A 540 -13.84 1.27 21.54
C LEU A 540 -15.27 1.49 21.02
N LEU A 541 -16.01 2.47 21.58
CA LEU A 541 -17.37 2.80 21.15
C LEU A 541 -17.45 3.26 19.68
N TYR A 542 -16.45 4.02 19.18
CA TYR A 542 -16.39 4.38 17.76
C TYR A 542 -16.19 3.13 16.90
N MET A 543 -15.31 2.22 17.32
CA MET A 543 -15.10 0.97 16.59
C MET A 543 -16.33 0.05 16.60
N GLN A 544 -17.11 0.03 17.69
CA GLN A 544 -18.39 -0.68 17.75
C GLN A 544 -19.40 -0.05 16.78
N TYR A 545 -19.62 1.28 16.85
CA TYR A 545 -20.51 1.98 15.93
C TYR A 545 -20.10 1.79 14.46
N LEU A 546 -18.82 1.89 14.14
CA LEU A 546 -18.30 1.67 12.79
C LEU A 546 -18.57 0.24 12.28
N THR A 547 -18.37 -0.75 13.14
CA THR A 547 -18.45 -2.18 12.78
C THR A 547 -19.90 -2.69 12.72
N ASP A 548 -20.73 -2.30 13.68
CA ASP A 548 -22.07 -2.87 13.91
C ASP A 548 -23.21 -1.89 13.58
N GLY A 549 -22.92 -0.59 13.39
CA GLY A 549 -23.90 0.48 13.15
C GLY A 549 -24.69 0.91 14.39
N ILE A 550 -24.31 0.43 15.58
CA ILE A 550 -25.06 0.65 16.83
C ILE A 550 -24.42 1.80 17.61
N LEU A 551 -25.20 2.84 17.92
CA LEU A 551 -24.79 3.90 18.83
C LEU A 551 -24.87 3.43 20.30
N PRO A 552 -24.01 3.92 21.21
CA PRO A 552 -24.05 3.54 22.63
C PRO A 552 -25.38 3.93 23.29
N GLU A 553 -26.02 2.99 24.00
CA GLU A 553 -27.29 3.22 24.71
C GLU A 553 -27.17 4.36 25.75
N ASN A 554 -26.08 4.34 26.52
CA ASN A 554 -25.70 5.40 27.44
C ASN A 554 -24.57 6.21 26.79
N MET A 555 -24.90 7.30 26.10
CA MET A 555 -23.88 8.17 25.50
C MET A 555 -23.00 8.82 26.58
N PRO A 556 -21.66 8.70 26.48
CA PRO A 556 -20.75 9.48 27.32
C PRO A 556 -20.99 10.98 27.18
N SER A 557 -20.82 11.73 28.28
CA SER A 557 -20.96 13.20 28.29
C SER A 557 -19.90 13.91 27.45
N ASP A 558 -18.70 13.31 27.33
CA ASP A 558 -17.66 13.73 26.42
C ASP A 558 -17.83 13.03 25.06
N TYR A 559 -18.13 13.80 24.01
CA TYR A 559 -18.28 13.30 22.64
C TYR A 559 -16.95 12.97 21.95
N SER A 560 -15.79 13.19 22.59
CA SER A 560 -14.48 12.84 22.01
C SER A 560 -14.41 11.39 21.54
N TRP A 561 -15.11 10.46 22.19
CA TRP A 561 -15.19 9.06 21.74
C TRP A 561 -15.63 8.93 20.28
N SER A 562 -16.51 9.82 19.80
CA SER A 562 -17.08 9.83 18.45
C SER A 562 -16.18 10.49 17.40
N SER A 563 -15.02 11.04 17.81
CA SER A 563 -14.07 11.70 16.92
C SER A 563 -12.66 11.13 17.11
N PRO A 564 -12.25 10.13 16.31
CA PRO A 564 -10.88 9.62 16.32
C PRO A 564 -9.89 10.74 15.97
N SER A 565 -8.73 10.76 16.63
CA SER A 565 -7.68 11.77 16.39
C SER A 565 -6.56 11.15 15.54
N LEU A 566 -6.27 11.77 14.40
CA LEU A 566 -5.26 11.36 13.44
C LEU A 566 -4.06 12.30 13.49
N GLN A 567 -2.90 11.75 13.88
CA GLN A 567 -1.61 12.43 13.90
C GLN A 567 -0.68 11.87 12.81
N ARG A 568 0.20 12.71 12.29
CA ARG A 568 1.11 12.39 11.19
C ARG A 568 2.47 13.07 11.42
N THR A 569 3.56 12.35 11.12
CA THR A 569 4.90 12.95 11.02
C THR A 569 5.09 13.70 9.71
N ARG A 570 6.17 14.47 9.59
CA ARG A 570 6.64 14.89 8.25
C ARG A 570 6.88 13.68 7.33
N TRP A 571 6.90 13.94 6.03
CA TRP A 571 7.46 13.00 5.06
C TRP A 571 8.98 13.01 5.19
N TYR A 572 9.56 11.81 5.23
CA TYR A 572 10.99 11.54 5.33
C TYR A 572 11.47 10.96 4.01
N ASP A 573 12.42 11.63 3.36
CA ASP A 573 13.07 11.16 2.14
C ASP A 573 14.05 10.01 2.45
N LEU A 574 13.89 8.85 1.79
CA LEU A 574 14.79 7.71 1.96
C LEU A 574 16.14 7.89 1.21
N PHE A 575 16.24 8.79 0.24
CA PHE A 575 17.51 9.18 -0.38
C PHE A 575 18.31 10.15 0.49
N ASN A 576 17.67 10.90 1.37
CA ASN A 576 18.35 11.82 2.28
C ASN A 576 18.87 11.08 3.54
N VAL A 577 20.09 11.40 3.96
CA VAL A 577 20.80 10.74 5.07
C VAL A 577 20.14 11.06 6.42
N ASP A 578 19.82 12.33 6.66
CA ASP A 578 19.28 12.81 7.92
C ASP A 578 17.83 12.31 8.10
N ASP A 579 17.03 12.37 7.04
CA ASP A 579 15.64 11.91 7.04
C ASP A 579 15.50 10.41 7.31
N ARG A 580 16.27 9.54 6.62
CA ARG A 580 16.16 8.09 6.84
C ARG A 580 16.73 7.65 8.19
N THR A 581 17.69 8.38 8.75
CA THR A 581 18.24 8.08 10.09
C THR A 581 17.31 8.59 11.20
N GLU A 582 16.67 9.75 11.02
CA GLU A 582 15.58 10.22 11.88
C GLU A 582 14.38 9.25 11.82
N ALA A 583 13.98 8.80 10.63
CA ALA A 583 12.90 7.84 10.44
C ALA A 583 13.23 6.46 11.04
N MET A 584 14.48 6.00 10.97
CA MET A 584 14.92 4.76 11.64
C MET A 584 14.79 4.90 13.17
N ARG A 585 15.26 6.03 13.72
CA ARG A 585 15.12 6.36 15.16
C ARG A 585 13.66 6.41 15.58
N GLY A 586 12.79 7.08 14.82
CA GLY A 586 11.37 7.17 15.07
C GLY A 586 10.67 5.80 15.02
N MET A 587 10.96 5.00 13.99
CA MET A 587 10.42 3.65 13.86
C MET A 587 10.90 2.71 14.99
N TRP A 588 12.14 2.87 15.44
CA TRP A 588 12.63 2.16 16.63
C TRP A 588 11.84 2.53 17.88
N GLY A 589 11.54 3.83 18.07
CA GLY A 589 10.72 4.31 19.18
C GLY A 589 9.27 3.81 19.13
N VAL A 590 8.66 3.77 17.95
CA VAL A 590 7.31 3.21 17.75
C VAL A 590 7.29 1.70 18.01
N MET A 591 8.31 0.95 17.56
CA MET A 591 8.43 -0.47 17.89
C MET A 591 8.65 -0.70 19.39
N ALA A 592 9.53 0.09 20.04
CA ALA A 592 9.76 0.01 21.48
C ALA A 592 8.49 0.31 22.29
N TYR A 593 7.70 1.32 21.89
CA TYR A 593 6.40 1.62 22.49
C TYR A 593 5.42 0.44 22.32
N LEU A 594 5.20 -0.04 21.09
CA LEU A 594 4.21 -1.08 20.83
C LEU A 594 4.60 -2.45 21.40
N MET A 595 5.89 -2.75 21.45
CA MET A 595 6.41 -4.04 21.93
C MET A 595 6.81 -4.05 23.41
N ARG A 596 6.62 -2.95 24.15
CA ARG A 596 6.86 -2.88 25.60
C ARG A 596 6.17 -4.01 26.35
N SER A 597 6.75 -4.47 27.46
CA SER A 597 6.02 -5.33 28.38
C SER A 597 4.79 -4.60 28.94
N GLN A 598 3.72 -5.35 29.11
CA GLN A 598 2.52 -4.89 29.81
C GLN A 598 2.38 -5.79 31.03
N GLU A 599 2.04 -5.21 32.18
CA GLU A 599 1.59 -6.00 33.31
C GLU A 599 0.33 -6.75 32.89
N ARG A 600 0.41 -8.09 32.84
CA ARG A 600 -0.79 -8.90 32.75
C ARG A 600 -1.51 -8.75 34.07
N SER A 601 -2.62 -8.02 34.07
CA SER A 601 -3.65 -8.23 35.07
C SER A 601 -4.08 -9.69 34.96
N ASP A 602 -3.63 -10.52 35.90
CA ASP A 602 -4.01 -11.92 35.98
C ASP A 602 -5.51 -12.01 36.30
N VAL A 603 -6.31 -11.99 35.24
CA VAL A 603 -7.73 -12.36 35.30
C VAL A 603 -7.75 -13.85 35.64
N ALA A 604 -7.81 -14.13 36.94
CA ALA A 604 -7.92 -15.48 37.46
C ALA A 604 -9.01 -16.22 36.69
N MET A 605 -8.64 -17.30 36.00
CA MET A 605 -9.60 -18.25 35.47
C MET A 605 -10.44 -18.74 36.66
N LYS A 606 -11.68 -18.27 36.76
CA LYS A 606 -12.69 -18.97 37.55
C LYS A 606 -12.85 -20.34 36.89
N PRO A 607 -12.56 -21.46 37.58
CA PRO A 607 -12.88 -22.76 37.03
C PRO A 607 -14.39 -22.84 36.81
N SER A 608 -14.77 -23.31 35.63
CA SER A 608 -16.14 -23.63 35.20
C SER A 608 -16.68 -24.86 35.90
#